data_AF-A0A0Q5YN92-F1
#
_entry.id   AF-A0A0Q5YN92-F1
#
_cell.length_a   1.000
_cell.length_b   1.000
_cell.length_c   1.000
_cell.angle_alpha   90.00
_cell.angle_beta   90.00
_cell.angle_gamma   90.00
#
_symmetry.space_group_name_H-M   'P 1'
#
loop_
_entity.id
_entity.type
_entity.pdbx_description
1 polymer ?
#
loop_
_entity_poly.entity_id
_entity_poly.type
_entity_poly.pdbx_seq_one_letter_code
_entity_poly.pdbx_strand_id
1 'polypeptide(L)'
;MTDRLKAQAEAREAALARFRARPPADDPEVVARKAERAAVVREREIRVAAREAARLEMEAQRVAEADAERERLAAAAVQEAADKIERANAARLEQKAQRDARYAARKAKAGKTRK
;
A
#
# COMPACT_ATOMS: atom_id res chain seq x y z
N MET A 1 55.68 -14.63 -20.37
CA MET A 1 54.77 -15.81 -20.46
C MET A 1 55.06 -16.87 -19.39
N THR A 2 56.33 -17.08 -19.02
CA THR A 2 56.77 -18.04 -17.99
C THR A 2 56.27 -17.72 -16.57
N ASP A 3 56.23 -16.45 -16.17
CA ASP A 3 55.82 -16.07 -14.80
C ASP A 3 54.34 -16.33 -14.52
N ARG A 4 53.47 -16.19 -15.54
CA ARG A 4 52.05 -16.52 -15.41
C ARG A 4 51.81 -18.01 -15.16
N LEU A 5 52.58 -18.87 -15.81
CA LEU A 5 52.50 -20.32 -15.64
C LEU A 5 53.03 -20.74 -14.26
N LYS A 6 54.12 -20.13 -13.80
CA LYS A 6 54.65 -20.33 -12.44
C LYS A 6 53.64 -19.90 -11.37
N ALA A 7 53.09 -18.69 -11.48
CA ALA A 7 52.07 -18.18 -10.55
C ALA A 7 50.82 -19.07 -10.49
N GLN A 8 50.40 -19.65 -11.64
CA GLN A 8 49.29 -20.59 -11.67
C GLN A 8 49.62 -21.92 -10.98
N ALA A 9 50.85 -22.43 -11.14
CA ALA A 9 51.31 -23.64 -10.46
C ALA A 9 51.36 -23.44 -8.94
N GLU A 10 51.95 -22.33 -8.48
CA GLU A 10 52.02 -21.96 -7.06
C GLU A 10 50.62 -21.77 -6.45
N ALA A 11 49.69 -21.12 -7.17
CA ALA A 11 48.31 -20.96 -6.70
C ALA A 11 47.59 -22.31 -6.54
N ARG A 12 47.83 -23.27 -7.45
CA ARG A 12 47.27 -24.63 -7.36
C ARG A 12 47.88 -25.41 -6.19
N GLU A 13 49.19 -25.33 -6.01
CA GLU A 13 49.88 -25.95 -4.88
C GLU A 13 49.40 -25.37 -3.55
N ALA A 14 49.29 -24.05 -3.44
CA ALA A 14 48.77 -23.37 -2.26
C ALA A 14 47.31 -23.77 -1.96
N ALA A 15 46.47 -23.93 -2.98
CA ALA A 15 45.09 -24.40 -2.81
C ALA A 15 45.04 -25.85 -2.30
N LEU A 16 45.87 -26.74 -2.84
CA LEU A 16 45.99 -28.13 -2.37
C LEU A 16 46.53 -28.23 -0.95
N ALA A 17 47.55 -27.42 -0.61
CA ALA A 17 48.10 -27.34 0.73
C ALA A 17 47.04 -26.89 1.74
N ARG A 18 46.26 -25.86 1.41
CA ARG A 18 45.12 -25.39 2.23
C ARG A 18 44.05 -26.47 2.42
N PHE A 19 43.76 -27.25 1.38
CA PHE A 19 42.79 -28.34 1.46
C PHE A 19 43.27 -29.45 2.40
N ARG A 20 44.55 -29.85 2.28
CA ARG A 20 45.15 -30.88 3.15
C ARG A 20 45.30 -30.43 4.61
N ALA A 21 45.58 -29.15 4.83
CA ALA A 21 45.71 -28.57 6.16
C ALA A 21 44.37 -28.30 6.87
N ARG A 22 43.23 -28.52 6.18
CA ARG A 22 41.92 -28.25 6.75
C ARG A 22 41.56 -29.32 7.78
N PRO A 23 41.14 -28.95 8.99
CA PRO A 23 40.65 -29.91 9.98
C PRO A 23 39.45 -30.70 9.44
N PRO A 24 39.29 -31.98 9.85
CA PRO A 24 38.17 -32.81 9.42
C PRO A 24 36.83 -32.22 9.89
N ALA A 25 35.73 -32.65 9.27
CA ALA A 25 34.41 -32.11 9.57
C ALA A 25 33.92 -32.39 11.01
N ASP A 26 34.45 -33.47 11.60
CA ASP A 26 34.15 -33.97 12.95
C ASP A 26 35.11 -33.40 14.01
N ASP A 27 36.05 -32.56 13.60
CA ASP A 27 36.91 -31.84 14.53
C ASP A 27 36.03 -30.98 15.48
N PRO A 28 36.23 -31.07 16.81
CA PRO A 28 35.35 -30.43 17.78
C PRO A 28 35.30 -28.90 17.61
N GLU A 29 36.37 -28.25 17.20
CA GLU A 29 36.38 -26.80 16.95
C GLU A 29 35.63 -26.44 15.67
N VAL A 30 35.67 -27.30 14.64
CA VAL A 30 34.85 -27.13 13.43
C VAL A 30 33.36 -27.30 13.75
N VAL A 31 33.01 -28.30 14.55
CA VAL A 31 31.63 -28.55 14.99
C VAL A 31 31.11 -27.39 15.83
N ALA A 32 31.89 -26.90 16.82
CA ALA A 32 31.52 -25.77 17.65
C ALA A 32 31.24 -24.50 16.81
N ARG A 33 32.12 -24.17 15.86
CA ARG A 33 31.92 -23.03 14.95
C ARG A 33 30.70 -23.18 14.04
N LYS A 34 30.40 -24.40 13.57
CA LYS A 34 29.19 -24.66 12.79
C LYS A 34 27.94 -24.46 13.66
N ALA A 35 27.94 -24.96 14.88
CA ALA A 35 26.83 -24.83 15.82
C ALA A 35 26.56 -23.35 16.16
N GLU A 36 27.61 -22.57 16.44
CA GLU A 36 27.50 -21.12 16.69
C GLU A 36 26.90 -20.38 15.49
N ARG A 37 27.43 -20.62 14.28
CA ARG A 37 26.90 -20.03 13.06
C ARG A 37 25.44 -20.42 12.82
N ALA A 38 25.09 -21.68 13.04
CA ALA A 38 23.73 -22.16 12.92
C ALA A 38 22.78 -21.49 13.94
N ALA A 39 23.25 -21.23 15.17
CA ALA A 39 22.47 -20.46 16.15
C ALA A 39 22.20 -19.03 15.67
N VAL A 40 23.23 -18.33 15.19
CA VAL A 40 23.10 -16.96 14.66
C VAL A 40 22.16 -16.91 13.45
N VAL A 41 22.26 -17.88 12.53
CA VAL A 41 21.36 -17.97 11.38
C VAL A 41 19.92 -18.20 11.83
N ARG A 42 19.67 -19.13 12.74
CA ARG A 42 18.32 -19.37 13.28
C ARG A 42 17.73 -18.13 13.94
N GLU A 43 18.50 -17.42 14.76
CA GLU A 43 18.05 -16.16 15.37
C GLU A 43 17.75 -15.07 14.32
N ARG A 44 18.54 -15.01 13.25
CA ARG A 44 18.27 -14.10 12.13
C ARG A 44 16.98 -14.48 11.40
N GLU A 45 16.77 -15.76 11.12
CA GLU A 45 15.55 -16.27 10.47
C GLU A 45 14.31 -15.96 11.31
N ILE A 46 14.37 -16.18 12.63
CA ILE A 46 13.28 -15.82 13.56
C ILE A 46 12.98 -14.32 13.48
N ARG A 47 14.01 -13.46 13.53
CA ARG A 47 13.81 -12.01 13.43
C ARG A 47 13.24 -11.57 12.08
N VAL A 48 13.67 -12.19 10.99
CA VAL A 48 13.15 -11.90 9.65
C VAL A 48 11.69 -12.34 9.56
N ALA A 49 11.36 -13.57 9.97
CA ALA A 49 10.00 -14.07 9.97
C ALA A 49 9.05 -13.19 10.80
N ALA A 50 9.47 -12.76 12.00
CA ALA A 50 8.68 -11.85 12.83
C ALA A 50 8.46 -10.48 12.16
N ARG A 51 9.48 -9.93 11.50
CA ARG A 51 9.36 -8.65 10.77
C ARG A 51 8.46 -8.77 9.55
N GLU A 52 8.56 -9.85 8.79
CA GLU A 52 7.70 -10.10 7.63
C GLU A 52 6.23 -10.26 8.06
N ALA A 53 5.97 -11.02 9.12
CA ALA A 53 4.62 -11.15 9.69
C ALA A 53 4.05 -9.79 10.12
N ALA A 54 4.83 -8.98 10.83
CA ALA A 54 4.41 -7.63 11.23
C ALA A 54 4.17 -6.71 10.02
N ARG A 55 4.99 -6.83 8.96
CA ARG A 55 4.82 -6.04 7.74
C ARG A 55 3.52 -6.41 7.01
N LEU A 56 3.24 -7.71 6.88
CA LEU A 56 2.00 -8.20 6.25
C LEU A 56 0.76 -7.75 7.02
N GLU A 57 0.79 -7.80 8.36
CA GLU A 57 -0.31 -7.31 9.20
C GLU A 57 -0.55 -5.80 9.01
N MET A 58 0.51 -4.99 9.05
CA MET A 58 0.39 -3.55 8.80
C MET A 58 -0.12 -3.24 7.39
N GLU A 59 0.31 -3.99 6.38
CA GLU A 59 -0.14 -3.82 5.01
C GLU A 59 -1.62 -4.17 4.86
N ALA A 60 -2.06 -5.28 5.47
CA ALA A 60 -3.47 -5.66 5.49
C ALA A 60 -4.34 -4.57 6.15
N GLN A 61 -3.89 -4.01 7.28
CA GLN A 61 -4.58 -2.91 7.97
C GLN A 61 -4.67 -1.66 7.08
N ARG A 62 -3.58 -1.25 6.42
CA ARG A 62 -3.59 -0.09 5.52
C ARG A 62 -4.52 -0.28 4.33
N VAL A 63 -4.55 -1.46 3.75
CA VAL A 63 -5.47 -1.77 2.63
C VAL A 63 -6.92 -1.68 3.11
N ALA A 64 -7.24 -2.29 4.26
CA ALA A 64 -8.58 -2.22 4.83
C ALA A 64 -9.00 -0.78 5.16
N GLU A 65 -8.10 0.03 5.72
CA GLU A 65 -8.36 1.45 5.99
C GLU A 65 -8.60 2.25 4.71
N ALA A 66 -7.77 2.05 3.68
CA ALA A 66 -7.91 2.73 2.39
C ALA A 66 -9.21 2.36 1.68
N ASP A 67 -9.62 1.10 1.73
CA ASP A 67 -10.88 0.64 1.16
C ASP A 67 -12.08 1.22 1.93
N ALA A 68 -12.03 1.22 3.27
CA ALA A 68 -13.06 1.84 4.10
C ALA A 68 -13.16 3.36 3.85
N GLU A 69 -12.05 4.06 3.65
CA GLU A 69 -12.05 5.49 3.30
C GLU A 69 -12.67 5.72 1.92
N ARG A 70 -12.32 4.90 0.92
CA ARG A 70 -12.92 4.97 -0.42
C ARG A 70 -14.42 4.77 -0.40
N GLU A 71 -14.91 3.80 0.37
CA GLU A 71 -16.34 3.58 0.55
C GLU A 71 -17.04 4.77 1.21
N ARG A 72 -16.43 5.36 2.24
CA ARG A 72 -16.97 6.56 2.90
C ARG A 72 -17.03 7.75 1.94
N LEU A 73 -15.98 7.98 1.16
CA LEU A 73 -15.92 9.06 0.18
C LEU A 73 -16.96 8.85 -0.93
N ALA A 74 -17.11 7.62 -1.43
CA ALA A 74 -18.12 7.29 -2.43
C ALA A 74 -19.55 7.51 -1.88
N ALA A 75 -19.82 7.05 -0.65
CA ALA A 75 -21.10 7.27 0.01
C ALA A 75 -21.38 8.77 0.22
N ALA A 76 -20.40 9.53 0.69
CA ALA A 76 -20.53 10.98 0.87
C ALA A 76 -20.81 11.71 -0.45
N ALA A 77 -20.12 11.33 -1.53
CA ALA A 77 -20.35 11.90 -2.86
C ALA A 77 -21.77 11.63 -3.39
N VAL A 78 -22.31 10.44 -3.15
CA VAL A 78 -23.69 10.09 -3.52
C VAL A 78 -24.69 10.94 -2.73
N GLN A 79 -24.49 11.09 -1.42
CA GLN A 79 -25.34 11.93 -0.58
C GLN A 79 -25.29 13.40 -1.02
N GLU A 80 -24.10 13.94 -1.25
CA GLU A 80 -23.94 15.32 -1.70
C GLU A 80 -24.62 15.56 -3.06
N ALA A 81 -24.51 14.61 -3.99
CA ALA A 81 -25.19 14.68 -5.27
C ALA A 81 -26.71 14.68 -5.12
N ALA A 82 -27.26 13.82 -4.26
CA ALA A 82 -28.69 13.78 -3.95
C ALA A 82 -29.16 15.12 -3.33
N ASP A 83 -28.44 15.62 -2.33
CA ASP A 83 -28.74 16.90 -1.67
C ASP A 83 -28.70 18.07 -2.64
N LYS A 84 -27.78 18.03 -3.61
CA LYS A 84 -27.69 19.07 -4.65
C LYS A 84 -28.88 19.03 -5.60
N ILE A 85 -29.33 17.83 -5.98
CA ILE A 85 -30.52 17.65 -6.82
C ILE A 85 -31.76 18.15 -6.08
N GLU A 86 -31.94 17.78 -4.81
CA GLU A 86 -33.06 18.22 -3.99
C GLU A 86 -33.08 19.75 -3.84
N ARG A 87 -31.94 20.37 -3.51
CA ARG A 87 -31.82 21.83 -3.44
C ARG A 87 -32.16 22.51 -4.78
N ALA A 88 -31.69 21.95 -5.90
CA ALA A 88 -32.00 22.49 -7.22
C ALA A 88 -33.49 22.36 -7.56
N ASN A 89 -34.13 21.26 -7.19
CA ASN A 89 -35.56 21.04 -7.38
C ASN A 89 -36.39 22.01 -6.53
N ALA A 90 -36.06 22.18 -5.26
CA ALA A 90 -36.69 23.14 -4.37
C ALA A 90 -36.60 24.57 -4.93
N ALA A 91 -35.42 25.00 -5.36
CA ALA A 91 -35.23 26.32 -5.97
C ALA A 91 -36.06 26.50 -7.26
N ARG A 92 -36.18 25.47 -8.09
CA ARG A 92 -37.03 25.52 -9.31
C ARG A 92 -38.51 25.63 -8.97
N LEU A 93 -38.98 24.92 -7.94
CA LEU A 93 -40.37 25.00 -7.48
C LEU A 93 -40.68 26.40 -6.94
N GLU A 94 -39.79 26.99 -6.15
CA GLU A 94 -39.93 28.36 -5.65
C GLU A 94 -39.97 29.38 -6.80
N GLN A 95 -39.06 29.28 -7.77
CA GLN A 95 -39.06 30.16 -8.94
C GLN A 95 -40.35 30.02 -9.76
N LYS A 96 -40.89 28.80 -9.91
CA LYS A 96 -42.18 28.58 -10.56
C LYS A 96 -43.31 29.26 -9.77
N ALA A 97 -43.37 29.07 -8.45
CA ALA A 97 -44.38 29.70 -7.61
C ALA A 97 -44.34 31.24 -7.71
N GLN A 98 -43.14 31.83 -7.72
CA GLN A 98 -42.96 33.28 -7.90
C GLN A 98 -43.45 33.75 -9.29
N ARG A 99 -43.15 33.00 -10.36
CA ARG A 99 -43.62 33.31 -11.72
C ARG A 99 -45.14 33.22 -11.81
N ASP A 100 -45.73 32.18 -11.26
CA ASP A 100 -47.18 31.96 -11.25
C ASP A 100 -47.90 33.08 -10.48
N ALA A 101 -47.35 33.51 -9.33
CA ALA A 101 -47.87 34.64 -8.57
C ALA A 101 -47.82 35.96 -9.36
N ARG A 102 -46.70 36.23 -10.06
CA ARG A 102 -46.57 37.41 -10.94
C ARG A 102 -47.57 37.37 -12.10
N TYR A 103 -47.74 36.20 -12.71
CA TYR A 103 -48.68 36.02 -13.82
C TYR A 103 -50.13 36.24 -13.35
N ALA A 104 -50.50 35.67 -12.21
CA ALA A 104 -51.81 35.88 -11.59
C ALA A 104 -52.07 37.36 -11.29
N ALA A 105 -51.09 38.07 -10.71
CA ALA A 105 -51.20 39.52 -10.45
C ALA A 105 -51.37 40.34 -11.74
N ARG A 106 -50.59 40.03 -12.79
CA ARG A 106 -50.71 40.69 -14.10
C ARG A 106 -52.08 40.44 -14.74
N LYS A 107 -52.57 39.20 -14.71
CA LYS A 107 -53.87 38.82 -15.25
C LYS A 107 -55.01 39.53 -14.52
N ALA A 108 -54.95 39.60 -13.18
CA ALA A 108 -55.90 40.33 -12.37
C ALA A 108 -55.93 41.83 -12.73
N LYS A 109 -54.76 42.45 -12.92
CA LYS A 109 -54.66 43.85 -13.36
C LYS A 109 -55.29 44.04 -14.74
N ALA A 110 -54.95 43.21 -15.73
CA ALA A 110 -55.47 43.32 -17.09
C ALA A 110 -56.98 43.08 -17.18
N GLY A 111 -57.53 42.17 -16.37
CA GLY A 111 -58.98 41.95 -16.27
C GLY A 111 -59.72 43.12 -15.63
N LYS A 112 -59.10 43.83 -14.68
CA LYS A 112 -59.68 45.01 -14.02
C LYS A 112 -59.68 46.25 -14.93
N THR A 113 -58.78 46.33 -15.91
CA THR A 113 -58.71 47.45 -16.87
C THR A 113 -59.63 47.27 -18.09
N ARG A 114 -60.09 46.04 -18.36
CA ARG A 114 -61.00 45.71 -19.48
C ARG A 114 -62.49 45.75 -19.11
N LYS A 115 -62.80 46.11 -17.87
CA LYS A 115 -64.15 46.21 -17.33
C LYS A 115 -64.42 47.67 -16.97
#